data_AF-A0AAU5SZ26-F1
#
_entry.id   AF-A0AAU5SZ26-F1
#
_cell.length_a   1.000
_cell.length_b   1.000
_cell.length_c   1.000
_cell.angle_alpha   90.00
_cell.angle_beta   90.00
_cell.angle_gamma   90.00
#
_symmetry.space_group_name_H-M   'P 1'
#
loop_
_entity.id
_entity.type
_entity.pdbx_description
1 polymer ?
#
loop_
_entity_poly.entity_id
_entity_poly.type
_entity_poly.pdbx_seq_one_letter_code
_entity_poly.pdbx_strand_id
1 'polypeptide(L)'
;MTTTADDTDAITLTELQPTVARLLDRHLAASREWMPHMYVPCSSASDYDGPLDGLPWRAEQSTLPEPVGDALIVNLLTEDNLPSYHFELATRVGRDGAWGTWLHRWTAEEGRHGDALRA
;
A
#
# COMPACT_ATOMS: atom_id res chain seq x y z
N MET A 1 23.06 31.42 16.74
CA MET A 1 22.37 30.13 16.92
C MET A 1 22.12 29.61 15.51
N THR A 2 22.79 28.53 15.11
CA THR A 2 22.78 28.03 13.72
C THR A 2 21.73 26.93 13.62
N THR A 3 20.66 27.18 12.87
CA THR A 3 19.61 26.19 12.56
C THR A 3 20.21 25.04 11.75
N THR A 4 19.92 23.80 12.15
CA THR A 4 20.39 22.59 11.46
C THR A 4 19.45 22.17 10.33
N ALA A 5 19.85 21.19 9.51
CA ALA A 5 18.98 20.65 8.45
C ALA A 5 17.70 20.02 9.03
N ASP A 6 17.82 19.24 10.10
CA ASP A 6 16.68 18.64 10.81
C ASP A 6 15.71 19.70 11.36
N ASP A 7 16.24 20.82 11.88
CA ASP A 7 15.40 21.94 12.33
C ASP A 7 14.64 22.59 11.17
N THR A 8 15.26 22.66 9.99
CA THR A 8 14.65 23.23 8.78
C THR A 8 13.53 22.33 8.25
N ASP A 9 13.74 21.02 8.26
CA ASP A 9 12.72 20.03 7.86
C ASP A 9 11.52 20.06 8.81
N ALA A 10 11.75 20.12 10.12
CA ALA A 10 10.69 20.21 11.11
C ALA A 10 9.85 21.50 10.98
N ILE A 11 10.50 22.64 10.73
CA ILE A 11 9.81 23.91 10.45
C ILE A 11 8.96 23.77 9.18
N THR A 12 9.53 23.24 8.10
CA THR A 12 8.84 23.07 6.82
C THR A 12 7.61 22.17 6.95
N LEU A 13 7.72 21.04 7.64
CA LEU A 13 6.60 20.12 7.88
C LEU A 13 5.48 20.80 8.68
N THR A 14 5.84 21.64 9.65
CA THR A 14 4.89 22.42 10.45
C THR A 14 4.17 23.47 9.60
N GLU A 15 4.90 24.23 8.79
CA GLU A 15 4.34 25.26 7.91
C GLU A 15 3.41 24.68 6.84
N LEU A 16 3.70 23.48 6.35
CA LEU A 16 2.87 22.79 5.36
C LEU A 16 1.61 22.14 5.94
N GLN A 17 1.52 21.96 7.25
CA GLN A 17 0.44 21.22 7.90
C GLN A 17 -0.98 21.71 7.54
N PRO A 18 -1.27 23.03 7.48
CA PRO A 18 -2.59 23.52 7.04
C PRO A 18 -2.92 23.14 5.59
N THR A 19 -1.91 23.12 4.71
CA THR A 19 -2.08 22.71 3.32
C THR A 19 -2.35 21.22 3.22
N VAL A 20 -1.62 20.40 3.99
CA VAL A 20 -1.84 18.96 4.04
C VAL A 20 -3.23 18.63 4.57
N ALA A 21 -3.68 19.30 5.63
CA ALA A 21 -5.04 19.12 6.15
C ALA A 21 -6.11 19.36 5.06
N ARG A 22 -6.00 20.48 4.34
CA ARG A 22 -6.92 20.80 3.23
C ARG A 22 -6.87 19.77 2.11
N LEU A 23 -5.69 19.24 1.78
CA LEU A 23 -5.53 18.23 0.73
C LEU A 23 -6.04 16.86 1.18
N LEU A 24 -5.84 16.51 2.46
CA LEU A 24 -6.39 15.32 3.08
C LEU A 24 -7.92 15.35 3.05
N ASP A 25 -8.55 16.46 3.47
CA ASP A 25 -10.00 16.62 3.40
C ASP A 25 -10.53 16.47 1.97
N ARG A 26 -9.82 17.07 1.00
CA ARG A 26 -10.15 16.91 -0.42
C ARG A 26 -10.03 15.45 -0.88
N HIS A 27 -8.97 14.75 -0.48
CA HIS A 27 -8.77 13.33 -0.80
C HIS A 27 -9.90 12.47 -0.25
N LEU A 28 -10.21 12.64 1.04
CA LEU A 28 -11.26 11.88 1.72
C LEU A 28 -12.63 12.11 1.05
N ALA A 29 -12.96 13.36 0.72
CA ALA A 29 -14.22 13.70 0.04
C ALA A 29 -14.34 13.12 -1.38
N ALA A 30 -13.22 12.92 -2.08
CA ALA A 30 -13.19 12.34 -3.42
C ALA A 30 -12.99 10.82 -3.43
N SER A 31 -12.53 10.25 -2.31
CA SER A 31 -12.16 8.84 -2.22
C SER A 31 -13.36 7.93 -2.45
N ARG A 32 -13.15 6.87 -3.25
CA ARG A 32 -14.14 5.81 -3.46
C ARG A 32 -13.60 4.54 -2.84
N GLU A 33 -14.36 3.98 -1.92
CA GLU A 33 -13.95 2.76 -1.27
C GLU A 33 -14.02 1.59 -2.23
N TRP A 34 -12.98 0.78 -2.21
CA TRP A 34 -12.96 -0.53 -2.82
C TRP A 34 -12.21 -1.51 -1.92
N MET A 35 -12.42 -2.81 -2.17
CA MET A 35 -11.85 -3.91 -1.40
C MET A 35 -11.37 -5.01 -2.36
N PRO A 36 -10.27 -5.70 -2.06
CA PRO A 36 -9.69 -6.72 -2.93
C PRO A 36 -10.68 -7.78 -3.43
N HIS A 37 -11.52 -8.30 -2.53
CA HIS A 37 -12.51 -9.35 -2.84
C HIS A 37 -13.55 -8.96 -3.91
N MET A 38 -13.70 -7.67 -4.23
CA MET A 38 -14.59 -7.24 -5.32
C MET A 38 -14.01 -7.49 -6.71
N TYR A 39 -12.69 -7.73 -6.81
CA TYR A 39 -11.98 -7.96 -8.07
C TYR A 39 -11.39 -9.38 -8.17
N VAL A 40 -11.43 -10.15 -7.08
CA VAL A 40 -10.93 -11.52 -7.02
C VAL A 40 -12.10 -12.49 -7.23
N PRO A 41 -12.08 -13.35 -8.26
CA PRO A 41 -13.16 -14.29 -8.53
C PRO A 41 -13.10 -15.50 -7.59
N CYS A 42 -13.40 -15.32 -6.30
CA CYS A 42 -13.29 -16.38 -5.28
C CYS A 42 -14.12 -17.64 -5.60
N SER A 43 -15.15 -17.53 -6.45
CA SER A 43 -15.92 -18.69 -6.94
C SER A 43 -15.09 -19.67 -7.79
N SER A 44 -13.94 -19.25 -8.31
CA SER A 44 -12.99 -20.07 -9.07
C SER A 44 -11.86 -20.63 -8.20
N ALA A 45 -11.88 -20.38 -6.88
CA ALA A 45 -10.86 -20.89 -5.98
C ALA A 45 -10.93 -22.43 -5.86
N SER A 46 -9.75 -23.04 -5.74
CA SER A 46 -9.59 -24.48 -5.54
C SER A 46 -8.51 -24.74 -4.50
N ASP A 47 -8.62 -25.85 -3.77
CA ASP A 47 -7.59 -26.27 -2.83
C ASP A 47 -6.30 -26.66 -3.57
N TYR A 48 -5.17 -26.22 -3.03
CA TYR A 48 -3.84 -26.58 -3.49
C TYR A 48 -3.20 -27.66 -2.60
N ASP A 49 -2.13 -28.27 -3.09
CA ASP A 49 -1.36 -29.26 -2.33
C ASP A 49 -0.85 -28.69 -1.00
N GLY A 50 -0.66 -29.57 -0.01
CA GLY A 50 -0.29 -29.20 1.35
C GLY A 50 -1.43 -29.42 2.34
N PRO A 51 -1.67 -28.52 3.32
CA PRO A 51 -2.62 -28.76 4.41
C PRO A 51 -4.09 -29.00 4.01
N LEU A 52 -4.45 -28.68 2.77
CA LEU A 52 -5.81 -28.82 2.24
C LEU A 52 -5.95 -30.00 1.27
N ASP A 53 -4.90 -30.81 1.09
CA ASP A 53 -4.88 -32.02 0.25
C ASP A 53 -5.38 -31.80 -1.21
N GLY A 54 -5.13 -30.61 -1.76
CA GLY A 54 -5.57 -30.21 -3.09
C GLY A 54 -4.60 -30.57 -4.23
N LEU A 55 -4.79 -29.92 -5.38
CA LEU A 55 -3.94 -30.15 -6.55
C LEU A 55 -2.66 -29.31 -6.49
N PRO A 56 -1.49 -29.85 -6.85
CA PRO A 56 -0.27 -29.07 -6.85
C PRO A 56 -0.32 -27.95 -7.88
N TRP A 57 0.27 -26.80 -7.54
CA TRP A 57 0.43 -25.70 -8.49
C TRP A 57 1.32 -26.12 -9.66
N ARG A 58 0.94 -25.69 -10.87
CA ARG A 58 1.75 -25.86 -12.08
C ARG A 58 1.63 -24.62 -12.96
N ALA A 59 2.69 -24.28 -13.69
CA ALA A 59 2.73 -23.08 -14.53
C ALA A 59 1.58 -23.05 -15.56
N GLU A 60 1.14 -24.22 -16.07
CA GLU A 60 0.05 -24.33 -17.06
C GLU A 60 -1.34 -23.97 -16.50
N GLN A 61 -1.48 -23.84 -15.18
CA GLN A 61 -2.71 -23.36 -14.54
C GLN A 61 -2.87 -21.84 -14.68
N SER A 62 -1.77 -21.10 -14.93
CA SER A 62 -1.82 -19.67 -15.22
C SER A 62 -2.22 -19.44 -16.68
N THR A 63 -3.17 -18.52 -16.88
CA THR A 63 -3.55 -18.05 -18.23
C THR A 63 -2.74 -16.83 -18.69
N LEU A 64 -1.87 -16.30 -17.82
CA LEU A 64 -1.10 -15.10 -18.09
C LEU A 64 0.13 -15.41 -18.94
N PRO A 65 0.48 -14.55 -19.91
CA PRO A 65 1.79 -14.61 -20.56
C PRO A 65 2.91 -14.44 -19.52
N GLU A 66 4.01 -15.17 -19.69
CA GLU A 66 5.16 -15.15 -18.77
C GLU A 66 5.65 -13.72 -18.43
N PRO A 67 5.85 -12.79 -19.39
CA PRO A 67 6.29 -11.43 -19.06
C PRO A 67 5.29 -10.64 -18.22
N VAL A 68 3.99 -10.97 -18.31
CA VAL A 68 2.95 -10.34 -17.49
C VAL A 68 3.01 -10.90 -16.08
N GLY A 69 3.20 -12.22 -15.93
CA GLY A 69 3.43 -12.87 -14.64
C GLY A 69 4.64 -12.28 -13.91
N ASP A 70 5.77 -12.14 -14.60
CA ASP A 70 6.98 -11.54 -14.04
C ASP A 70 6.75 -10.10 -13.57
N ALA A 71 6.08 -9.29 -14.39
CA ALA A 71 5.76 -7.91 -14.03
C ALA A 71 4.86 -7.84 -12.79
N LEU A 72 3.86 -8.73 -12.67
CA LEU A 72 2.99 -8.80 -11.50
C LEU A 72 3.73 -9.25 -10.25
N ILE A 73 4.67 -10.19 -10.36
CA ILE A 73 5.52 -10.61 -9.23
C ILE A 73 6.38 -9.44 -8.73
N VAL A 74 7.05 -8.73 -9.64
CA VAL A 74 7.85 -7.55 -9.27
C VAL A 74 6.98 -6.48 -8.62
N ASN A 75 5.79 -6.23 -9.16
CA ASN A 75 4.86 -5.28 -8.58
C ASN A 75 4.41 -5.71 -7.17
N LEU A 76 4.00 -6.97 -6.99
CA LEU A 76 3.60 -7.51 -5.70
C LEU A 76 4.72 -7.41 -4.65
N LEU A 77 5.95 -7.75 -5.01
CA LEU A 77 7.11 -7.62 -4.10
C LEU A 77 7.37 -6.17 -3.68
N THR A 78 7.03 -5.22 -4.55
CA THR A 78 7.13 -3.79 -4.25
C THR A 78 6.02 -3.37 -3.29
N GLU A 79 4.77 -3.75 -3.57
CA GLU A 79 3.61 -3.47 -2.70
C GLU A 79 3.74 -4.11 -1.31
N ASP A 80 4.25 -5.34 -1.23
CA ASP A 80 4.46 -6.07 0.03
C ASP A 80 5.54 -5.43 0.93
N ASN A 81 6.41 -4.59 0.35
CA ASN A 81 7.40 -3.85 1.11
C ASN A 81 6.82 -2.62 1.84
N LEU A 82 5.49 -2.47 1.83
CA LEU A 82 4.74 -1.41 2.52
C LEU A 82 5.16 -1.19 3.99
N PRO A 83 5.47 -2.22 4.82
CA PRO A 83 5.95 -1.97 6.18
C PRO A 83 7.22 -1.09 6.23
N SER A 84 8.15 -1.28 5.29
CA SER A 84 9.35 -0.46 5.18
C SER A 84 9.02 0.96 4.73
N TYR A 85 8.12 1.13 3.76
CA TYR A 85 7.69 2.46 3.31
C TYR A 85 6.97 3.24 4.41
N HIS A 86 6.07 2.58 5.14
CA HIS A 86 5.38 3.17 6.28
C HIS A 86 6.37 3.61 7.36
N PHE A 87 7.31 2.73 7.73
CA PHE A 87 8.33 3.05 8.72
C PHE A 87 9.15 4.27 8.32
N GLU A 88 9.67 4.27 7.08
CA GLU A 88 10.47 5.35 6.53
C GLU A 88 9.70 6.69 6.46
N LEU A 89 8.40 6.68 6.15
CA LEU A 89 7.61 7.91 6.16
C LEU A 89 7.31 8.36 7.60
N ALA A 90 6.96 7.43 8.50
CA ALA A 90 6.63 7.73 9.89
C ALA A 90 7.80 8.38 10.65
N THR A 91 9.04 8.00 10.33
CA THR A 91 10.24 8.59 10.94
C THR A 91 10.50 10.03 10.47
N ARG A 92 9.97 10.43 9.30
CA ARG A 92 10.15 11.76 8.73
C ARG A 92 9.01 12.72 9.06
N VAL A 93 7.77 12.31 8.85
CA VAL A 93 6.60 13.21 8.99
C VAL A 93 5.90 13.10 10.35
N GLY A 94 6.32 12.15 11.18
CA GLY A 94 5.68 11.84 12.46
C GLY A 94 4.37 11.06 12.29
N ARG A 95 3.63 10.95 13.40
CA ARG A 95 2.39 10.16 13.49
C ARG A 95 1.16 10.97 13.90
N ASP A 96 1.33 12.26 14.12
CA ASP A 96 0.29 13.15 14.61
C ASP A 96 -0.19 14.14 13.54
N GLY A 97 -1.32 14.79 13.82
CA GLY A 97 -1.87 15.83 12.96
C GLY A 97 -2.28 15.34 11.56
N ALA A 98 -2.28 16.26 10.60
CA ALA A 98 -2.70 15.97 9.23
C ALA A 98 -1.73 15.02 8.52
N TRP A 99 -0.43 15.15 8.78
CA TRP A 99 0.60 14.26 8.24
C TRP A 99 0.43 12.81 8.71
N GLY A 100 0.28 12.60 10.01
CA GLY A 100 0.04 11.27 10.57
C GLY A 100 -1.27 10.66 10.08
N THR A 101 -2.33 11.45 10.03
CA THR A 101 -3.63 10.98 9.52
C THR A 101 -3.54 10.56 8.06
N TRP A 102 -2.88 11.37 7.22
CA TRP A 102 -2.61 11.02 5.83
C TRP A 102 -1.77 9.75 5.71
N LEU A 103 -0.69 9.61 6.50
CA LEU A 103 0.18 8.43 6.47
C LEU A 103 -0.60 7.15 6.78
N HIS A 104 -1.41 7.16 7.84
CA HIS A 104 -2.23 6.00 8.20
C HIS A 104 -3.27 5.67 7.12
N ARG A 105 -3.91 6.69 6.55
CA ARG A 105 -4.87 6.50 5.45
C ARG A 105 -4.20 5.93 4.21
N TRP A 106 -3.10 6.53 3.77
CA TRP A 106 -2.31 6.07 2.63
C TRP A 106 -1.84 4.63 2.83
N THR A 107 -1.32 4.29 4.01
CA THR A 107 -0.87 2.92 4.31
C THR A 107 -2.02 1.91 4.21
N ALA A 108 -3.20 2.25 4.73
CA ALA A 108 -4.37 1.39 4.60
C ALA A 108 -4.85 1.27 3.14
N GLU A 109 -4.71 2.32 2.34
CA GLU A 109 -5.05 2.30 0.92
C GLU A 109 -4.07 1.44 0.11
N GLU A 110 -2.76 1.62 0.28
CA GLU A 110 -1.71 0.82 -0.38
C GLU A 110 -1.75 -0.66 0.00
N GLY A 111 -2.09 -0.99 1.26
CA GLY A 111 -2.22 -2.38 1.69
C GLY A 111 -3.20 -3.19 0.83
N ARG A 112 -4.25 -2.53 0.31
CA ARG A 112 -5.22 -3.17 -0.59
C ARG A 112 -4.63 -3.52 -1.96
N HIS A 113 -3.57 -2.85 -2.41
CA HIS A 113 -2.91 -3.18 -3.68
C HIS A 113 -2.21 -4.53 -3.59
N GLY A 114 -1.40 -4.74 -2.56
CA GLY A 114 -0.75 -6.03 -2.29
C GLY A 114 -1.76 -7.15 -2.10
N ASP A 115 -2.81 -6.91 -1.31
CA ASP A 115 -3.89 -7.88 -1.11
C ASP A 115 -4.60 -8.26 -2.42
N ALA A 116 -4.87 -7.29 -3.30
CA ALA A 116 -5.53 -7.54 -4.58
C ALA A 116 -4.64 -8.29 -5.60
N LEU A 117 -3.33 -8.07 -5.57
CA LEU A 117 -2.38 -8.76 -6.44
C LEU A 117 -2.06 -10.19 -5.96
N ARG A 118 -2.13 -10.44 -4.65
CA ARG A 118 -1.84 -11.74 -4.03
C ARG A 118 -3.01 -12.73 -4.12
N ALA A 119 -4.23 -12.21 -4.02
CA ALA A 119 -5.44 -12.99 -3.77
C ALA A 119 -5.90 -13.88 -4.93
#